data_AF-A0A2T9Y813-F1
#
_entry.id   AF-A0A2T9Y813-F1
#
_cell.length_a   1.000
_cell.length_b   1.000
_cell.length_c   1.000
_cell.angle_alpha   90.00
_cell.angle_beta   90.00
_cell.angle_gamma   90.00
#
_symmetry.space_group_name_H-M   'P 1'
#
loop_
_entity.id
_entity.type
_entity.pdbx_description
1 polymer ?
#
loop_
_entity_poly.entity_id
_entity_poly.type
_entity_poly.pdbx_seq_one_letter_code
_entity_poly.pdbx_strand_id
1 'polypeptide(L)'
;MKFLLPFQRTILNKLLKEDALCIVGQGLGLERILVEFCRICSTQNALVVLLNCEPEQELIIQEHLLELCGIVSVTSRILLVDMLNDNIPLHLITGIIVNNAHSAKADGNEAFILKLYKEKNSQGFIKALSDQPGSFIKDFAGVEFFLKFLRLRKLHLWPRFQVDIKNDLSAKIQVIEHKQPMSQKMIEAQQTILDCMIATIDYDDIEYSITFEFERKIRQSLAPYWHRVNAKTKKLVSDLSTLRFLMNNLMDYDCVLYNTYLDSLLVSSVQSKSSVFSTAQESEWMLTDSGNLLFNVLYSKFS
;
A
#
# COMPACT_ATOMS: atom_id res chain seq x y z
N MET A 1 24.81 -15.44 -5.20
CA MET A 1 23.84 -16.55 -5.31
C MET A 1 23.69 -17.43 -4.07
N LYS A 2 24.66 -17.49 -3.13
CA LYS A 2 24.61 -18.43 -1.98
C LYS A 2 23.44 -18.20 -0.99
N PHE A 3 22.78 -17.04 -1.04
CA PHE A 3 21.71 -16.67 -0.09
C PHE A 3 20.27 -16.80 -0.65
N LEU A 4 20.11 -17.10 -1.94
CA LEU A 4 18.78 -17.28 -2.53
C LEU A 4 18.32 -18.73 -2.46
N LEU A 5 17.05 -18.91 -2.08
CA LEU A 5 16.32 -20.17 -2.17
C LEU A 5 16.18 -20.61 -3.65
N PRO A 6 15.98 -21.90 -3.93
CA PRO A 6 15.91 -22.39 -5.31
C PRO A 6 14.85 -21.66 -6.16
N PHE A 7 13.63 -21.45 -5.64
CA PHE A 7 12.57 -20.74 -6.36
C PHE A 7 12.96 -19.28 -6.64
N GLN A 8 13.67 -18.62 -5.73
CA GLN A 8 14.14 -17.24 -5.90
C GLN A 8 15.17 -17.15 -7.02
N ARG A 9 16.04 -18.17 -7.15
CA ARG A 9 16.97 -18.27 -8.30
C ARG A 9 16.22 -18.47 -9.60
N THR A 10 15.13 -19.25 -9.61
CA THR A 10 14.30 -19.41 -10.81
C THR A 10 13.62 -18.10 -11.20
N ILE A 11 13.11 -17.32 -10.23
CA ILE A 11 12.59 -15.96 -10.47
C ILE A 11 13.67 -15.09 -11.12
N LEU A 12 14.85 -15.04 -10.50
CA LEU A 12 15.98 -14.24 -10.95
C LEU A 12 16.41 -14.60 -12.38
N ASN A 13 16.50 -15.90 -12.69
CA ASN A 13 16.85 -16.38 -14.02
C ASN A 13 15.83 -15.99 -15.09
N LYS A 14 14.53 -15.89 -14.76
CA LYS A 14 13.53 -15.36 -15.70
C LYS A 14 13.70 -13.85 -15.89
N LEU A 15 13.90 -13.10 -14.80
CA LEU A 15 14.13 -11.66 -14.85
C LEU A 15 15.35 -11.28 -15.70
N LEU A 16 16.44 -12.05 -15.63
CA LEU A 16 17.63 -11.82 -16.45
C LEU A 16 17.38 -12.01 -17.96
N LYS A 17 16.45 -12.89 -18.34
CA LYS A 17 16.16 -13.21 -19.74
C LYS A 17 15.19 -12.25 -20.40
N GLU A 18 14.20 -11.75 -19.65
CA GLU A 18 13.03 -11.11 -20.24
C GLU A 18 12.61 -9.84 -19.53
N ASP A 19 12.29 -8.78 -20.28
CA ASP A 19 11.71 -7.55 -19.74
C ASP A 19 10.27 -7.82 -19.33
N ALA A 20 10.04 -7.88 -18.02
CA ALA A 20 8.76 -8.26 -17.45
C ALA A 20 8.43 -7.47 -16.19
N LEU A 21 7.13 -7.37 -15.93
CA LEU A 21 6.60 -7.04 -14.61
C LEU A 21 6.56 -8.34 -13.81
N CYS A 22 7.35 -8.42 -12.74
CA CYS A 22 7.40 -9.57 -11.86
C CYS A 22 6.65 -9.27 -10.56
N ILE A 23 5.53 -9.97 -10.37
CA ILE A 23 4.69 -9.88 -9.18
C ILE A 23 4.90 -11.14 -8.35
N VAL A 24 5.42 -10.95 -7.15
CA VAL A 24 5.70 -12.02 -6.21
C VAL A 24 4.66 -11.95 -5.08
N GLY A 25 4.29 -13.09 -4.48
CA GLY A 25 3.51 -13.06 -3.26
C GLY A 25 4.28 -12.35 -2.13
N GLN A 26 3.61 -11.46 -1.40
CA GLN A 26 4.19 -10.76 -0.24
C GLN A 26 4.92 -11.73 0.69
N GLY A 27 6.09 -11.36 1.19
CA GLY A 27 6.87 -12.19 2.13
C GLY A 27 7.73 -13.29 1.49
N LEU A 28 7.71 -13.47 0.16
CA LEU A 28 8.63 -14.41 -0.53
C LEU A 28 10.04 -13.83 -0.76
N GLY A 29 10.35 -12.66 -0.18
CA GLY A 29 11.68 -12.06 -0.19
C GLY A 29 12.05 -11.33 -1.48
N LEU A 30 11.15 -10.48 -2.01
CA LEU A 30 11.40 -9.67 -3.21
C LEU A 30 12.69 -8.84 -3.10
N GLU A 31 12.94 -8.25 -1.94
CA GLU A 31 14.14 -7.46 -1.66
C GLU A 31 15.43 -8.27 -1.88
N ARG A 32 15.47 -9.53 -1.41
CA ARG A 32 16.63 -10.41 -1.64
C ARG A 32 16.86 -10.69 -3.12
N ILE A 33 15.78 -10.86 -3.88
CA ILE A 33 15.83 -11.08 -5.33
C ILE A 33 16.35 -9.81 -6.02
N LEU A 34 15.85 -8.63 -5.62
CA LEU A 34 16.29 -7.34 -6.14
C LEU A 34 17.78 -7.10 -5.90
N VAL A 35 18.24 -7.28 -4.67
CA VAL A 35 19.65 -7.08 -4.30
C VAL A 35 20.56 -8.04 -5.09
N GLU A 36 20.19 -9.31 -5.23
CA GLU A 36 20.99 -10.25 -6.04
C GLU A 36 20.93 -9.92 -7.54
N PHE A 37 19.80 -9.45 -8.05
CA PHE A 37 19.70 -8.96 -9.44
C PHE A 37 20.62 -7.77 -9.67
N CYS A 38 20.60 -6.80 -8.76
CA CYS A 38 21.55 -5.69 -8.74
C CYS A 38 22.99 -6.22 -8.74
N ARG A 39 23.37 -7.12 -7.81
CA ARG A 39 24.72 -7.70 -7.77
C ARG A 39 25.16 -8.32 -9.10
N ILE A 40 24.27 -9.02 -9.81
CA ILE A 40 24.59 -9.61 -11.13
C ILE A 40 24.73 -8.53 -12.21
N CYS A 41 23.92 -7.48 -12.16
CA CYS A 41 24.00 -6.35 -13.08
C CYS A 41 25.20 -5.42 -12.82
N SER A 42 25.80 -5.48 -11.63
CA SER A 42 26.99 -4.71 -11.27
C SER A 42 28.18 -5.14 -12.12
N THR A 43 28.47 -4.38 -13.17
CA THR A 43 29.63 -4.59 -14.04
C THR A 43 30.26 -3.23 -14.35
N GLN A 44 31.57 -3.20 -14.61
CA GLN A 44 32.31 -1.95 -14.81
C GLN A 44 31.81 -1.09 -15.99
N ASN A 45 31.15 -1.70 -16.96
CA ASN A 45 30.67 -1.04 -18.18
C ASN A 45 29.15 -0.96 -18.27
N ALA A 46 28.43 -1.27 -17.19
CA ALA A 46 26.98 -1.13 -17.15
C ALA A 46 26.56 -0.02 -16.18
N LEU A 47 25.52 0.71 -16.55
CA LEU A 47 24.83 1.63 -15.67
C LEU A 47 23.37 1.19 -15.56
N VAL A 48 22.98 0.74 -14.37
CA VAL A 48 21.60 0.34 -14.07
C VAL A 48 21.02 1.29 -13.03
N VAL A 49 19.86 1.85 -13.36
CA VAL A 49 19.18 2.80 -12.48
C VAL A 49 18.05 2.10 -11.73
N LEU A 50 18.06 2.23 -10.41
CA LEU A 50 17.01 1.73 -9.53
C LEU A 50 16.07 2.88 -9.15
N LEU A 51 14.78 2.69 -9.44
CA LEU A 51 13.73 3.66 -9.19
C LEU A 51 12.73 3.16 -8.16
N ASN A 52 12.06 4.12 -7.50
CA ASN A 52 10.89 3.90 -6.65
C ASN A 52 11.18 2.97 -5.45
N CYS A 53 12.36 3.12 -4.86
CA CYS A 53 12.67 2.58 -3.55
C CYS A 53 12.09 3.49 -2.45
N GLU A 54 11.54 2.88 -1.41
CA GLU A 54 11.15 3.62 -0.20
C GLU A 54 12.41 4.04 0.57
N PRO A 55 12.38 5.16 1.33
CA PRO A 55 13.56 5.66 2.03
C PRO A 55 14.22 4.64 2.97
N GLU A 56 13.42 3.83 3.67
CA GLU A 56 13.91 2.76 4.55
C GLU A 56 14.61 1.65 3.77
N GLN A 57 14.01 1.24 2.64
CA GLN A 57 14.60 0.26 1.73
C GLN A 57 15.87 0.82 1.08
N GLU A 58 15.88 2.10 0.73
CA GLU A 58 17.00 2.75 0.08
C GLU A 58 18.24 2.73 0.97
N LEU A 59 18.14 2.87 2.30
CA LEU A 59 19.31 2.75 3.19
C LEU A 59 19.91 1.34 3.17
N ILE A 60 19.07 0.31 3.33
CA ILE A 60 19.51 -1.11 3.33
C ILE A 60 20.09 -1.48 1.97
N ILE A 61 19.40 -1.07 0.91
CA ILE A 61 19.84 -1.29 -0.46
C ILE A 61 21.14 -0.52 -0.71
N GLN A 62 21.26 0.75 -0.30
CA GLN A 62 22.48 1.54 -0.45
C GLN A 62 23.67 0.89 0.25
N GLU A 63 23.54 0.40 1.49
CA GLU A 63 24.61 -0.35 2.15
C GLU A 63 25.08 -1.55 1.30
N HIS A 64 24.14 -2.26 0.67
CA HIS A 64 24.46 -3.36 -0.24
C HIS A 64 24.92 -2.91 -1.63
N LEU A 65 24.57 -1.70 -2.08
CA LEU A 65 24.94 -1.13 -3.38
C LEU A 65 26.26 -0.36 -3.34
N LEU A 66 26.72 0.12 -2.18
CA LEU A 66 28.00 0.84 -2.04
C LEU A 66 29.19 -0.01 -2.47
N GLU A 67 29.08 -1.33 -2.33
CA GLU A 67 30.06 -2.30 -2.81
C GLU A 67 29.97 -2.58 -4.33
N LEU A 68 28.92 -2.08 -4.99
CA LEU A 68 28.58 -2.41 -6.37
C LEU A 68 28.88 -1.23 -7.30
N CYS A 69 29.70 -1.50 -8.31
CA CYS A 69 29.90 -0.54 -9.40
C CYS A 69 28.71 -0.57 -10.37
N GLY A 70 28.37 0.59 -10.93
CA GLY A 70 27.43 0.66 -12.06
C GLY A 70 25.94 0.58 -11.68
N ILE A 71 25.59 0.72 -10.40
CA ILE A 71 24.18 0.77 -9.96
C ILE A 71 23.96 2.06 -9.21
N VAL A 72 22.88 2.76 -9.56
CA VAL A 72 22.51 4.03 -8.93
C VAL A 72 21.05 3.97 -8.50
N SER A 73 20.81 4.12 -7.21
CA SER A 73 19.49 4.44 -6.67
C SER A 73 19.27 5.93 -6.79
N VAL A 74 18.13 6.34 -7.34
CA VAL A 74 17.79 7.76 -7.50
C VAL A 74 16.28 7.96 -7.39
N THR A 75 15.88 9.09 -6.82
CA THR A 75 14.46 9.45 -6.80
C THR A 75 13.99 9.81 -8.20
N SER A 76 12.75 9.44 -8.54
CA SER A 76 12.17 9.69 -9.86
C SER A 76 12.17 11.18 -10.22
N ARG A 77 12.01 12.08 -9.26
CA ARG A 77 12.01 13.53 -9.53
C ARG A 77 13.40 14.04 -9.94
N ILE A 78 14.46 13.60 -9.25
CA ILE A 78 15.84 14.02 -9.58
C ILE A 78 16.20 13.50 -10.96
N LEU A 79 16.02 12.20 -11.21
CA LEU A 79 16.33 11.60 -12.50
C LEU A 79 15.57 12.31 -13.63
N LEU A 80 14.27 12.55 -13.45
CA LEU A 80 13.47 13.20 -14.49
C LEU A 80 14.02 14.59 -14.85
N VAL A 81 14.38 15.41 -13.87
CA VAL A 81 14.96 16.74 -14.12
C VAL A 81 16.27 16.63 -14.88
N ASP A 82 17.14 15.70 -14.51
CA ASP A 82 18.41 15.49 -15.21
C ASP A 82 18.22 14.97 -16.63
N MET A 83 17.24 14.10 -16.86
CA MET A 83 16.89 13.62 -18.21
C MET A 83 16.35 14.74 -19.10
N LEU A 84 15.54 15.66 -18.55
CA LEU A 84 14.96 16.78 -19.28
C LEU A 84 15.98 17.86 -19.62
N ASN A 85 16.98 18.04 -18.76
CA ASN A 85 18.10 18.97 -18.99
C ASN A 85 19.23 18.36 -19.84
N ASP A 86 19.07 17.12 -20.32
CA ASP A 86 20.10 16.36 -21.05
C ASP A 86 21.43 16.22 -20.27
N ASN A 87 21.38 16.26 -18.94
CA ASN A 87 22.55 16.07 -18.06
C ASN A 87 23.07 14.62 -18.06
N ILE A 88 22.22 13.66 -18.46
CA ILE A 88 22.54 12.23 -18.44
C ILE A 88 22.35 11.63 -19.85
N PRO A 89 23.39 11.02 -20.44
CA PRO A 89 23.28 10.36 -21.73
C PRO A 89 22.47 9.05 -21.64
N LEU A 90 21.17 9.12 -21.94
CA LEU A 90 20.23 7.98 -21.82
C LEU A 90 20.61 6.72 -22.61
N HIS A 91 21.33 6.89 -23.73
CA HIS A 91 21.78 5.79 -24.57
C HIS A 91 22.87 4.92 -23.89
N LEU A 92 23.55 5.45 -22.87
CA LEU A 92 24.56 4.72 -22.09
C LEU A 92 23.96 3.97 -20.90
N ILE A 93 22.72 4.27 -20.51
CA ILE A 93 22.04 3.56 -19.42
C ILE A 93 21.67 2.15 -19.90
N THR A 94 22.29 1.13 -19.30
CA THR A 94 22.09 -0.28 -19.65
C THR A 94 20.69 -0.78 -19.33
N GLY A 95 20.09 -0.28 -18.25
CA GLY A 95 18.73 -0.66 -17.89
C GLY A 95 18.15 0.14 -16.73
N ILE A 96 16.83 0.06 -16.59
CA ILE A 96 16.07 0.64 -15.48
C ILE A 96 15.33 -0.48 -14.75
N ILE A 97 15.45 -0.49 -13.42
CA ILE A 97 14.68 -1.35 -12.53
C ILE A 97 13.69 -0.47 -11.77
N VAL A 98 12.41 -0.75 -11.90
CA VAL A 98 11.36 -0.10 -11.12
C VAL A 98 11.00 -1.02 -9.95
N ASN A 99 11.41 -0.63 -8.75
CA ASN A 99 10.96 -1.27 -7.52
C ASN A 99 9.53 -0.82 -7.17
N ASN A 100 8.85 -1.53 -6.28
CA ASN A 100 7.50 -1.20 -5.79
C ASN A 100 6.53 -0.79 -6.91
N ALA A 101 6.54 -1.51 -8.04
CA ALA A 101 5.84 -1.10 -9.27
C ALA A 101 4.32 -0.90 -9.10
N HIS A 102 3.75 -1.39 -8.00
CA HIS A 102 2.36 -1.16 -7.62
C HIS A 102 2.03 0.30 -7.22
N SER A 103 3.03 1.10 -6.82
CA SER A 103 2.84 2.51 -6.44
C SER A 103 3.02 3.46 -7.63
N ALA A 104 3.59 2.99 -8.73
CA ALA A 104 3.78 3.76 -9.95
C ALA A 104 2.42 4.14 -10.57
N LYS A 105 2.33 5.38 -11.05
CA LYS A 105 1.11 5.92 -11.69
C LYS A 105 1.34 6.15 -13.17
N ALA A 106 0.29 6.05 -13.97
CA ALA A 106 0.37 6.28 -15.42
C ALA A 106 0.73 7.72 -15.81
N ASP A 107 0.33 8.69 -15.00
CA ASP A 107 0.67 10.11 -15.09
C ASP A 107 1.84 10.49 -14.16
N GLY A 108 2.49 9.50 -13.55
CA GLY A 108 3.61 9.68 -12.63
C GLY A 108 4.95 9.85 -13.33
N ASN A 109 5.95 10.23 -12.53
CA ASN A 109 7.32 10.45 -13.00
C ASN A 109 7.92 9.16 -13.58
N GLU A 110 7.66 8.00 -12.98
CA GLU A 110 8.18 6.69 -13.41
C GLU A 110 7.72 6.39 -14.84
N ALA A 111 6.41 6.52 -15.12
CA ALA A 111 5.86 6.26 -16.45
C ALA A 111 6.49 7.17 -17.51
N PHE A 112 6.72 8.44 -17.17
CA PHE A 112 7.33 9.41 -18.08
C PHE A 112 8.83 9.16 -18.29
N ILE A 113 9.58 8.82 -17.24
CA ILE A 113 10.99 8.38 -17.33
C ILE A 113 11.12 7.18 -18.26
N LEU A 114 10.31 6.14 -18.08
CA LEU A 114 10.37 4.92 -18.90
C LEU A 114 10.04 5.19 -20.36
N LYS A 115 9.09 6.12 -20.62
CA LYS A 115 8.79 6.59 -21.97
C LYS A 115 10.01 7.28 -22.60
N LEU A 116 10.59 8.29 -21.94
CA LEU A 116 11.76 9.01 -22.44
C LEU A 116 12.96 8.09 -22.65
N TYR A 117 13.17 7.15 -21.72
CA TYR A 117 14.23 6.16 -21.80
C TYR A 117 14.09 5.29 -23.06
N LYS A 118 12.92 4.72 -23.32
CA LYS A 118 12.70 3.87 -24.52
C LYS A 118 12.72 4.65 -25.83
N GLU A 119 12.44 5.95 -25.82
CA GLU A 119 12.58 6.81 -27.01
C GLU A 119 14.06 7.04 -27.38
N LYS A 120 14.95 7.25 -26.39
CA LYS A 120 16.39 7.46 -26.64
C LYS A 120 17.25 6.20 -26.56
N ASN A 121 16.72 5.08 -26.05
CA ASN A 121 17.45 3.83 -25.84
C ASN A 121 16.57 2.60 -26.16
N SER A 122 16.84 1.97 -27.30
CA SER A 122 16.11 0.79 -27.77
C SER A 122 16.67 -0.54 -27.25
N GLN A 123 17.94 -0.57 -26.84
CA GLN A 123 18.64 -1.80 -26.45
C GLN A 123 18.57 -2.09 -24.96
N GLY A 124 18.51 -1.05 -24.12
CA GLY A 124 18.54 -1.20 -22.68
C GLY A 124 17.24 -1.75 -22.11
N PHE A 125 17.35 -2.47 -20.99
CA PHE A 125 16.25 -3.24 -20.43
C PHE A 125 15.36 -2.43 -19.48
N ILE A 126 14.10 -2.84 -19.33
CA ILE A 126 13.25 -2.41 -18.21
C ILE A 126 12.79 -3.64 -17.44
N LYS A 127 12.95 -3.64 -16.12
CA LYS A 127 12.33 -4.62 -15.22
C LYS A 127 11.45 -3.89 -14.21
N ALA A 128 10.31 -4.47 -13.87
CA ALA A 128 9.46 -3.94 -12.80
C ALA A 128 9.18 -5.03 -11.78
N LEU A 129 9.25 -4.70 -10.50
CA LEU A 129 9.16 -5.63 -9.38
C LEU A 129 8.09 -5.16 -8.39
N SER A 130 7.27 -6.08 -7.89
CA SER A 130 6.29 -5.78 -6.86
C SER A 130 5.92 -7.03 -6.06
N ASP A 131 5.65 -6.88 -4.77
CA ASP A 131 5.14 -7.92 -3.88
C ASP A 131 3.70 -7.66 -3.42
N GLN A 132 3.04 -6.65 -4.01
CA GLN A 132 1.66 -6.21 -3.72
C GLN A 132 0.70 -6.57 -4.87
N PRO A 133 0.34 -7.86 -5.05
CA PRO A 133 -0.52 -8.29 -6.16
C PRO A 133 -1.90 -7.62 -6.14
N GLY A 134 -2.47 -7.36 -4.96
CA GLY A 134 -3.80 -6.74 -4.81
C GLY A 134 -3.90 -5.34 -5.40
N SER A 135 -2.78 -4.64 -5.60
CA SER A 135 -2.78 -3.30 -6.21
C SER A 135 -3.02 -3.30 -7.71
N PHE A 136 -2.77 -4.40 -8.42
CA PHE A 136 -2.94 -4.49 -9.87
C PHE A 136 -4.36 -4.91 -10.30
N ILE A 137 -5.25 -5.16 -9.34
CA ILE A 137 -6.63 -5.59 -9.56
C ILE A 137 -7.61 -4.40 -9.46
N LYS A 138 -7.10 -3.19 -9.20
CA LYS A 138 -7.91 -2.04 -8.75
C LYS A 138 -8.76 -1.36 -9.83
N ASP A 139 -8.45 -1.53 -11.12
CA ASP A 139 -9.06 -0.80 -12.23
C ASP A 139 -9.65 -1.70 -13.31
N PHE A 140 -10.58 -1.16 -14.12
CA PHE A 140 -11.28 -1.86 -15.22
C PHE A 140 -10.33 -2.49 -16.26
N ALA A 141 -9.10 -1.99 -16.37
CA ALA A 141 -8.04 -2.50 -17.25
C ALA A 141 -6.95 -3.34 -16.53
N GLY A 142 -7.06 -3.50 -15.22
CA GLY A 142 -6.21 -4.36 -14.38
C GLY A 142 -4.70 -4.23 -14.64
N VAL A 143 -4.02 -5.37 -14.74
CA VAL A 143 -2.57 -5.46 -14.94
C VAL A 143 -2.13 -4.96 -16.33
N GLU A 144 -2.99 -5.03 -17.34
CA GLU A 144 -2.66 -4.60 -18.71
C GLU A 144 -2.35 -3.10 -18.77
N PHE A 145 -3.08 -2.31 -17.99
CA PHE A 145 -2.83 -0.88 -17.83
C PHE A 145 -1.41 -0.59 -17.33
N PHE A 146 -0.97 -1.34 -16.30
CA PHE A 146 0.38 -1.25 -15.76
C PHE A 146 1.44 -1.63 -16.79
N LEU A 147 1.25 -2.75 -17.50
CA LEU A 147 2.19 -3.19 -18.54
C LEU A 147 2.39 -2.11 -19.61
N LYS A 148 1.31 -1.43 -20.03
CA LYS A 148 1.36 -0.36 -21.04
C LYS A 148 2.23 0.81 -20.60
N PHE A 149 1.97 1.39 -19.42
CA PHE A 149 2.73 2.58 -18.98
C PHE A 149 4.13 2.24 -18.49
N LEU A 150 4.35 1.03 -17.94
CA LEU A 150 5.69 0.53 -17.58
C LEU A 150 6.53 0.13 -18.81
N ARG A 151 5.96 0.16 -20.02
CA ARG A 151 6.62 -0.24 -21.28
C ARG A 151 7.05 -1.72 -21.29
N LEU A 152 6.26 -2.58 -20.67
CA LEU A 152 6.52 -4.02 -20.54
C LEU A 152 5.46 -4.81 -21.30
N ARG A 153 5.86 -5.96 -21.85
CA ARG A 153 4.95 -6.86 -22.59
C ARG A 153 4.69 -8.18 -21.87
N LYS A 154 5.54 -8.52 -20.90
CA LYS A 154 5.50 -9.81 -20.20
C LYS A 154 5.17 -9.61 -18.73
N LEU A 155 4.46 -10.58 -18.19
CA LEU A 155 4.07 -10.66 -16.79
C LEU A 155 4.60 -11.97 -16.21
N HIS A 156 5.23 -11.89 -15.04
CA HIS A 156 5.67 -13.05 -14.28
C HIS A 156 4.96 -13.04 -12.93
N LEU A 157 4.12 -14.06 -12.70
CA LEU A 157 3.39 -14.22 -11.44
C LEU A 157 4.03 -15.35 -10.63
N TRP A 158 4.29 -15.07 -9.35
CA TRP A 158 4.90 -16.01 -8.43
C TRP A 158 4.09 -16.08 -7.12
N PRO A 159 2.91 -16.70 -7.14
CA PRO A 159 2.06 -16.84 -5.96
C PRO A 159 2.63 -17.86 -4.97
N ARG A 160 2.32 -17.70 -3.67
CA ARG A 160 2.84 -18.58 -2.60
C ARG A 160 2.42 -20.05 -2.74
N PHE A 161 1.32 -20.32 -3.45
CA PHE A 161 0.81 -21.68 -3.66
C PHE A 161 1.43 -22.39 -4.87
N GLN A 162 2.33 -21.75 -5.63
CA GLN A 162 3.03 -22.39 -6.71
C GLN A 162 3.87 -23.57 -6.19
N VAL A 163 3.90 -24.66 -6.97
CA VAL A 163 4.53 -25.93 -6.58
C VAL A 163 5.98 -25.75 -6.12
N ASP A 164 6.80 -25.04 -6.90
CA ASP A 164 8.22 -24.83 -6.57
C ASP A 164 8.40 -24.08 -5.23
N ILE A 165 7.60 -23.04 -5.01
CA ILE A 165 7.63 -22.23 -3.79
C ILE A 165 7.18 -23.07 -2.60
N LYS A 166 6.10 -23.84 -2.75
CA LYS A 166 5.58 -24.72 -1.71
C LYS A 166 6.59 -25.79 -1.32
N ASN A 167 7.27 -26.39 -2.28
CA ASN A 167 8.27 -27.42 -2.03
C ASN A 167 9.46 -26.85 -1.25
N ASP A 168 9.98 -25.70 -1.68
CA ASP A 168 11.11 -25.04 -1.02
C ASP A 168 10.78 -24.51 0.39
N LEU A 169 9.53 -24.11 0.63
CA LEU A 169 9.05 -23.60 1.92
C LEU A 169 8.36 -24.66 2.79
N SER A 170 8.38 -25.93 2.39
CA SER A 170 7.69 -27.04 3.09
C SER A 170 8.31 -27.45 4.43
N ALA A 171 9.30 -26.70 4.92
CA ALA A 171 9.92 -26.96 6.21
C ALA A 171 8.87 -27.00 7.33
N LYS A 172 8.93 -28.03 8.18
CA LYS A 172 8.01 -28.18 9.31
C LYS A 172 8.30 -27.10 10.35
N ILE A 173 7.54 -26.01 10.31
CA ILE A 173 7.49 -25.01 11.37
C ILE A 173 6.36 -25.43 12.31
N GLN A 174 6.67 -25.62 13.60
CA GLN A 174 5.65 -25.88 14.61
C GLN A 174 4.95 -24.56 14.97
N VAL A 175 3.71 -24.41 14.51
CA VAL A 175 2.86 -23.26 14.85
C VAL A 175 1.88 -23.71 15.93
N ILE A 176 1.86 -23.00 17.06
CA ILE A 176 0.88 -23.21 18.14
C ILE A 176 -0.12 -22.06 18.05
N GLU A 177 -1.35 -22.35 17.60
CA GLU A 177 -2.41 -21.36 17.50
C GLU A 177 -3.14 -21.25 18.84
N HIS A 178 -3.03 -20.09 19.49
CA HIS A 178 -3.80 -19.77 20.69
C HIS A 178 -5.02 -18.92 20.29
N LYS A 179 -6.22 -19.47 20.52
CA LYS A 179 -7.48 -18.76 20.25
C LYS A 179 -7.94 -18.03 21.51
N GLN A 180 -7.70 -16.73 21.56
CA GLN A 180 -8.19 -15.86 22.62
C GLN A 180 -9.51 -15.21 22.20
N PRO A 181 -10.65 -15.53 22.83
CA PRO A 181 -11.91 -14.87 22.52
C PRO A 181 -11.92 -13.42 23.03
N MET A 182 -12.64 -12.56 22.33
CA MET A 182 -12.96 -11.23 22.84
C MET A 182 -13.87 -11.31 24.07
N SER A 183 -13.75 -10.34 24.98
CA SER A 183 -14.70 -10.21 26.08
C SER A 183 -16.08 -9.82 25.57
N GLN A 184 -17.13 -10.13 26.33
CA GLN A 184 -18.51 -9.81 25.97
C GLN A 184 -18.70 -8.31 25.65
N LYS A 185 -18.11 -7.42 26.45
CA LYS A 185 -18.16 -5.96 26.22
C LYS A 185 -17.43 -5.53 24.94
N MET A 186 -16.35 -6.22 24.55
CA MET A 186 -15.67 -5.94 23.29
C MET A 186 -16.51 -6.40 22.09
N ILE A 187 -17.19 -7.54 22.21
CA ILE A 187 -18.12 -8.02 21.16
C ILE A 187 -19.26 -7.02 20.99
N GLU A 188 -19.87 -6.58 22.09
CA GLU A 188 -20.92 -5.56 22.08
C GLU A 188 -20.43 -4.25 21.46
N ALA A 189 -19.27 -3.75 21.86
CA ALA A 189 -18.68 -2.55 21.27
C ALA A 189 -18.41 -2.71 19.76
N GLN A 190 -17.85 -3.85 19.34
CA GLN A 190 -17.57 -4.12 17.93
C GLN A 190 -18.84 -4.16 17.09
N GLN A 191 -19.86 -4.89 17.53
CA GLN A 191 -21.16 -4.97 16.85
C GLN A 191 -21.79 -3.57 16.73
N THR A 192 -21.73 -2.81 17.81
CA THR A 192 -22.28 -1.46 17.84
C THR A 192 -21.56 -0.52 16.86
N ILE A 193 -20.23 -0.60 16.76
CA ILE A 193 -19.46 0.19 15.79
C ILE A 193 -19.79 -0.24 14.35
N LEU A 194 -19.95 -1.54 14.11
CA LEU A 194 -20.36 -2.07 12.79
C LEU A 194 -21.74 -1.54 12.39
N ASP A 195 -22.71 -1.54 13.30
CA ASP A 195 -24.05 -1.00 13.04
C ASP A 195 -24.00 0.49 12.70
N CYS A 196 -23.19 1.27 13.43
CA CYS A 196 -22.94 2.68 13.11
C CYS A 196 -22.33 2.85 11.72
N MET A 197 -21.39 1.98 11.31
CA MET A 197 -20.80 2.03 9.98
C MET A 197 -21.83 1.70 8.89
N ILE A 198 -22.63 0.66 9.07
CA ILE A 198 -23.69 0.26 8.12
C ILE A 198 -24.68 1.41 7.94
N ALA A 199 -25.15 2.00 9.03
CA ALA A 199 -26.07 3.14 9.00
C ALA A 199 -25.48 4.39 8.31
N THR A 200 -24.15 4.55 8.33
CA THR A 200 -23.46 5.68 7.69
C THR A 200 -23.29 5.50 6.18
N ILE A 201 -23.14 4.25 5.70
CA ILE A 201 -22.78 3.96 4.31
C ILE A 201 -24.03 3.68 3.44
N ASP A 202 -25.07 3.07 3.99
CA ASP A 202 -26.28 2.65 3.25
C ASP A 202 -25.94 1.98 1.90
N TYR A 203 -25.08 0.96 1.95
CA TYR A 203 -24.53 0.28 0.77
C TYR A 203 -24.68 -1.24 0.89
N ASP A 204 -25.02 -1.87 -0.22
CA ASP A 204 -25.41 -3.29 -0.29
C ASP A 204 -24.25 -4.27 0.03
N ASP A 205 -23.00 -3.88 -0.19
CA ASP A 205 -21.82 -4.74 0.07
C ASP A 205 -21.13 -4.36 1.39
N ILE A 206 -21.70 -4.85 2.49
CA ILE A 206 -21.25 -4.58 3.85
C ILE A 206 -19.80 -5.07 4.06
N GLU A 207 -19.45 -6.24 3.52
CA GLU A 207 -18.11 -6.82 3.71
C GLU A 207 -17.03 -5.92 3.12
N TYR A 208 -17.22 -5.46 1.89
CA TYR A 208 -16.30 -4.52 1.26
C TYR A 208 -16.29 -3.17 1.98
N SER A 209 -17.44 -2.68 2.42
CA SER A 209 -17.61 -1.41 3.14
C SER A 209 -16.89 -1.33 4.48
N ILE A 210 -16.51 -2.45 5.10
CA ILE A 210 -15.73 -2.47 6.35
C ILE A 210 -14.22 -2.38 6.07
N THR A 211 -13.75 -2.83 4.90
CA THR A 211 -12.32 -2.90 4.56
C THR A 211 -11.66 -1.53 4.42
N PHE A 212 -10.37 -1.39 4.83
CA PHE A 212 -9.60 -0.15 4.67
C PHE A 212 -9.59 0.36 3.22
N GLU A 213 -9.64 -0.57 2.25
CA GLU A 213 -9.70 -0.27 0.83
C GLU A 213 -10.90 0.58 0.42
N PHE A 214 -12.07 0.38 1.03
CA PHE A 214 -13.29 1.12 0.69
C PHE A 214 -13.18 2.62 0.97
N GLU A 215 -12.77 3.01 2.18
CA GLU A 215 -12.54 4.43 2.50
C GLU A 215 -11.46 5.05 1.60
N ARG A 216 -10.36 4.31 1.37
CA ARG A 216 -9.30 4.78 0.48
C ARG A 216 -9.86 5.05 -0.93
N LYS A 217 -10.71 4.16 -1.46
CA LYS A 217 -11.37 4.38 -2.76
C LYS A 217 -12.28 5.59 -2.74
N ILE A 218 -13.14 5.75 -1.72
CA ILE A 218 -14.01 6.93 -1.58
C ILE A 218 -13.18 8.22 -1.59
N ARG A 219 -12.11 8.28 -0.79
CA ARG A 219 -11.22 9.45 -0.72
C ARG A 219 -10.55 9.72 -2.06
N GLN A 220 -10.09 8.68 -2.76
CA GLN A 220 -9.47 8.82 -4.09
C GLN A 220 -10.47 9.29 -5.15
N SER A 221 -11.69 8.75 -5.16
CA SER A 221 -12.74 9.14 -6.10
C SER A 221 -13.25 10.56 -5.86
N LEU A 222 -13.35 10.99 -4.59
CA LEU A 222 -13.81 12.33 -4.25
C LEU A 222 -12.71 13.39 -4.29
N ALA A 223 -11.43 13.02 -4.24
CA ALA A 223 -10.31 13.96 -4.20
C ALA A 223 -10.32 15.04 -5.32
N PRO A 224 -10.55 14.70 -6.61
CA PRO A 224 -10.57 15.70 -7.68
C PRO A 224 -11.65 16.78 -7.53
N TYR A 225 -12.76 16.43 -6.89
CA TYR A 225 -13.93 17.29 -6.75
C TYR A 225 -14.21 17.67 -5.29
N TRP A 226 -13.26 17.46 -4.38
CA TRP A 226 -13.47 17.63 -2.93
C TRP A 226 -14.01 19.02 -2.56
N HIS A 227 -13.58 20.06 -3.28
CA HIS A 227 -14.07 21.43 -3.10
C HIS A 227 -15.56 21.61 -3.43
N ARG A 228 -16.14 20.76 -4.30
CA ARG A 228 -17.56 20.78 -4.70
C ARG A 228 -18.45 19.88 -3.86
N VAL A 229 -17.86 18.98 -3.07
CA VAL A 229 -18.59 18.09 -2.18
C VAL A 229 -19.22 18.89 -1.05
N ASN A 230 -20.50 18.64 -0.77
CA ASN A 230 -21.24 19.31 0.30
C ASN A 230 -20.64 18.99 1.69
N ALA A 231 -20.91 19.86 2.67
CA ALA A 231 -20.40 19.68 4.04
C ALA A 231 -20.84 18.34 4.66
N LYS A 232 -22.08 17.91 4.37
CA LYS A 232 -22.65 16.65 4.86
C LYS A 232 -21.84 15.43 4.40
N THR A 233 -21.53 15.30 3.11
CA THR A 233 -20.75 14.15 2.60
C THR A 233 -19.31 14.19 3.10
N LYS A 234 -18.70 15.38 3.23
CA LYS A 234 -17.37 15.51 3.86
C LYS A 234 -17.38 15.00 5.30
N LYS A 235 -18.44 15.29 6.04
CA LYS A 235 -18.65 14.83 7.41
C LYS A 235 -18.83 13.31 7.47
N LEU A 236 -19.67 12.72 6.61
CA LEU A 236 -19.82 11.26 6.51
C LEU A 236 -18.49 10.55 6.23
N VAL A 237 -17.68 11.05 5.30
CA VAL A 237 -16.34 10.48 5.02
C VAL A 237 -15.42 10.57 6.25
N SER A 238 -15.48 11.67 7.00
CA SER A 238 -14.73 11.81 8.25
C SER A 238 -15.24 10.88 9.35
N ASP A 239 -16.55 10.68 9.43
CA ASP A 239 -17.18 9.82 10.42
C ASP A 239 -16.85 8.35 10.18
N LEU A 240 -16.81 7.92 8.92
CA LEU A 240 -16.33 6.59 8.54
C LEU A 240 -14.89 6.34 8.97
N SER A 241 -14.01 7.32 8.80
CA SER A 241 -12.62 7.22 9.30
C SER A 241 -12.58 7.06 10.82
N THR A 242 -13.41 7.81 11.54
CA THR A 242 -13.49 7.73 13.01
C THR A 242 -14.00 6.37 13.47
N LEU A 243 -15.08 5.85 12.87
CA LEU A 243 -15.66 4.55 13.23
C LEU A 243 -14.68 3.40 12.96
N ARG A 244 -13.93 3.46 11.85
CA ARG A 244 -12.88 2.49 11.54
C ARG A 244 -11.70 2.58 12.50
N PHE A 245 -11.29 3.79 12.86
CA PHE A 245 -10.27 4.01 13.87
C PHE A 245 -10.70 3.41 15.21
N LEU A 246 -11.95 3.59 15.63
CA LEU A 246 -12.50 2.95 16.83
C LEU A 246 -12.46 1.41 16.72
N MET A 247 -12.87 0.84 15.59
CA MET A 247 -12.88 -0.61 15.38
C MET A 247 -11.49 -1.24 15.50
N ASN A 248 -10.46 -0.62 14.89
CA ASN A 248 -9.09 -1.13 14.95
C ASN A 248 -8.50 -0.98 16.36
N ASN A 249 -8.67 0.18 16.99
CA ASN A 249 -8.09 0.44 18.30
C ASN A 249 -8.78 -0.31 19.44
N LEU A 250 -9.99 -0.86 19.24
CA LEU A 250 -10.63 -1.73 20.23
C LEU A 250 -9.75 -2.94 20.60
N MET A 251 -8.96 -3.43 19.64
CA MET A 251 -8.06 -4.57 19.81
C MET A 251 -6.65 -4.16 20.26
N ASP A 252 -6.18 -2.98 19.83
CA ASP A 252 -4.80 -2.55 20.03
C ASP A 252 -4.57 -1.70 21.27
N TYR A 253 -5.58 -0.94 21.73
CA TYR A 253 -5.43 0.02 22.83
C TYR A 253 -5.87 -0.57 24.17
N ASP A 254 -5.27 -0.07 25.25
CA ASP A 254 -5.80 -0.31 26.58
C ASP A 254 -7.17 0.37 26.76
N CYS A 255 -7.94 -0.10 27.74
CA CYS A 255 -9.29 0.41 27.95
C CYS A 255 -9.34 1.85 28.44
N VAL A 256 -8.26 2.38 29.02
CA VAL A 256 -8.22 3.75 29.54
C VAL A 256 -8.04 4.72 28.39
N LEU A 257 -7.02 4.51 27.54
CA LEU A 257 -6.76 5.27 26.32
C LEU A 257 -7.98 5.23 25.41
N TYR A 258 -8.55 4.04 25.19
CA TYR A 258 -9.75 3.90 24.36
C TYR A 258 -10.93 4.73 24.90
N ASN A 259 -11.16 4.72 26.21
CA ASN A 259 -12.24 5.52 26.83
C ASN A 259 -11.95 7.02 26.75
N THR A 260 -10.71 7.45 27.03
CA THR A 260 -10.35 8.88 26.93
C THR A 260 -10.51 9.43 25.51
N TYR A 261 -10.25 8.61 24.49
CA TYR A 261 -10.50 8.99 23.11
C TYR A 261 -11.99 9.18 22.84
N LEU A 262 -12.85 8.26 23.30
CA LEU A 262 -14.30 8.39 23.19
C LEU A 262 -14.86 9.59 23.97
N ASP A 263 -14.35 9.84 25.17
CA ASP A 263 -14.68 11.03 25.96
C ASP A 263 -14.35 12.30 25.16
N SER A 264 -13.18 12.33 24.50
CA SER A 264 -12.79 13.47 23.67
C SER A 264 -13.73 13.69 22.48
N LEU A 265 -14.22 12.61 21.86
CA LEU A 265 -15.22 12.68 20.79
C LEU A 265 -16.55 13.23 21.30
N LEU A 266 -17.03 12.78 22.47
CA LEU A 266 -18.24 13.31 23.09
C LEU A 266 -18.13 14.79 23.47
N VAL A 267 -17.01 15.19 24.07
CA VAL A 267 -16.78 16.60 24.42
C VAL A 267 -16.79 17.46 23.16
N SER A 268 -16.17 16.99 22.07
CA SER A 268 -16.14 17.70 20.79
C SER A 268 -17.54 17.89 20.17
N SER A 269 -18.43 16.92 20.33
CA SER A 269 -19.81 16.98 19.79
C SER A 269 -20.74 17.86 20.61
N VAL A 270 -20.55 17.91 21.93
CA VAL A 270 -21.32 18.79 22.82
C VAL A 270 -20.91 20.25 22.64
N GLN A 271 -19.61 20.54 22.46
CA GLN A 271 -19.13 21.91 22.22
C GLN A 271 -19.64 22.50 20.89
N SER A 272 -20.05 21.67 19.94
CA SER A 272 -20.72 22.11 18.72
C SER A 272 -22.11 22.73 19.00
N LYS A 273 -22.75 22.40 20.13
CA LYS A 273 -24.11 22.87 20.48
C LYS A 273 -24.13 24.27 21.10
N SER A 274 -23.01 24.74 21.66
CA SER A 274 -22.96 26.00 22.42
C SER A 274 -22.52 27.22 21.61
N SER A 275 -22.05 27.04 20.38
CA SER A 275 -21.54 28.13 19.54
C SER A 275 -22.48 28.46 18.39
N VAL A 276 -23.08 29.66 18.43
CA VAL A 276 -23.89 30.26 17.35
C VAL A 276 -23.10 30.44 16.04
N PHE A 277 -21.77 30.39 16.10
CA PHE A 277 -20.86 30.49 14.96
C PHE A 277 -20.29 29.13 14.49
N SER A 278 -20.72 28.02 15.08
CA SER A 278 -20.22 26.71 14.67
C SER A 278 -20.88 26.27 13.35
N THR A 279 -20.06 26.15 12.33
CA THR A 279 -20.39 25.45 11.07
C THR A 279 -20.18 23.94 11.20
N ALA A 280 -19.93 23.44 12.42
CA ALA A 280 -19.68 22.04 12.70
C ALA A 280 -21.01 21.27 12.71
N GLN A 281 -21.27 20.54 11.63
CA GLN A 281 -22.33 19.53 11.61
C GLN A 281 -21.98 18.41 12.61
N GLU A 282 -22.95 18.04 13.45
CA GLU A 282 -22.86 16.91 14.38
C GLU A 282 -22.69 15.60 13.60
N SER A 283 -21.96 14.64 14.15
CA SER A 283 -21.81 13.32 13.53
C SER A 283 -23.13 12.54 13.69
N GLU A 284 -23.83 12.28 12.57
CA GLU A 284 -25.17 11.67 12.59
C GLU A 284 -25.14 10.27 13.24
N TRP A 285 -24.04 9.52 13.12
CA TRP A 285 -23.89 8.19 13.72
C TRP A 285 -23.94 8.21 15.25
N MET A 286 -23.52 9.30 15.91
CA MET A 286 -23.56 9.40 17.38
C MET A 286 -24.99 9.55 17.90
N LEU A 287 -25.92 10.00 17.06
CA LEU A 287 -27.34 10.17 17.40
C LEU A 287 -28.13 8.86 17.23
N THR A 288 -27.54 7.85 16.61
CA THR A 288 -28.18 6.54 16.44
C THR A 288 -28.26 5.80 17.76
N ASP A 289 -29.22 4.88 17.88
CA ASP A 289 -29.35 4.01 19.06
C ASP A 289 -28.05 3.22 19.31
N SER A 290 -27.42 2.72 18.24
CA SER A 290 -26.10 2.11 18.29
C SER A 290 -25.04 3.09 18.81
N GLY A 291 -25.00 4.32 18.32
CA GLY A 291 -24.09 5.36 18.83
C GLY A 291 -24.19 5.54 20.34
N ASN A 292 -25.42 5.64 20.87
CA ASN A 292 -25.66 5.76 22.31
C ASN A 292 -25.25 4.49 23.08
N LEU A 293 -25.52 3.31 22.54
CA LEU A 293 -25.09 2.04 23.14
C LEU A 293 -23.57 1.94 23.25
N LEU A 294 -22.81 2.43 22.27
CA LEU A 294 -21.35 2.37 22.29
C LEU A 294 -20.79 3.12 23.50
N PHE A 295 -21.28 4.33 23.74
CA PHE A 295 -20.87 5.12 24.90
C PHE A 295 -21.31 4.45 26.21
N ASN A 296 -22.53 3.93 26.29
CA ASN A 296 -23.04 3.27 27.50
C ASN A 296 -22.28 1.97 27.86
N VAL A 297 -21.96 1.14 26.87
CA VAL A 297 -21.23 -0.13 27.07
C VAL A 297 -19.86 0.13 27.71
N LEU A 298 -19.20 1.23 27.36
CA LEU A 298 -17.83 1.52 27.77
C LEU A 298 -17.74 2.27 29.10
N TYR A 299 -18.73 3.10 29.44
CA TYR A 299 -18.84 3.70 30.78
C TYR A 299 -19.13 2.68 31.89
N SER A 300 -19.71 1.51 31.54
CA SER A 300 -19.95 0.42 32.51
C SER A 300 -18.68 -0.24 33.06
N LYS A 301 -17.47 0.16 32.63
CA LYS A 301 -16.18 -0.34 33.16
C LYS A 301 -15.67 0.41 34.40
N PHE A 302 -16.28 1.54 34.77
CA PHE A 302 -15.88 2.34 35.93
C PHE A 302 -16.92 2.36 37.07
N SER A 303 -17.87 1.42 37.07
CA SER A 303 -18.76 1.14 38.21
C SER A 303 -18.47 -0.24 38.80
#